data_AF-A0A397NB48-F1
#
_entry.id   AF-A0A397NB48-F1
#
_cell.length_a   1.000
_cell.length_b   1.000
_cell.length_c   1.000
_cell.angle_alpha   90.00
_cell.angle_beta   90.00
_cell.angle_gamma   90.00
#
_symmetry.space_group_name_H-M   'P 1'
#
loop_
_entity.id
_entity.type
_entity.pdbx_description
1 polymer ?
#
loop_
_entity_poly.entity_id
_entity_poly.type
_entity_poly.pdbx_seq_one_letter_code
_entity_poly.pdbx_strand_id
1 'polypeptide(L)'
;MRLGELSQAGRTPDLPLTLHLVGDQLVLERLLRVLPGQRYVALARWQGRPVLAKLLVGSKAQRHFQRELGGAELMAGQGLTTPELLAQGFIDGQGGWLLFEYLGGAQSLWDVWCEAAREPLLNDDQQNVLAAALAAIGQMHAQGLWQADLHLDNLLRHEGRLYLIDGGGVRRETAGQPLSRARVLENLGVFFAQLPAELGSYLEELLIHYLLANGEHALPLEMLQAEIAKVRRWRLRDYLRKTARDCSLFAARIGAFGLRVVRREAEPELQPLLTDLDARIDAGHIYKTGGAATVARVECGGRSLVVKRYNVKNLLHWFKRFWRPSRAWHSWREGNRLRLLGIVTPTPLAVIEQRWCWLRGRAYLITDYCDGQDIIARFEAYKQATPPENELLALDRLFAALLRERISHGDFKGHNLFWDEKQGAWSLIDLDAMRQHRNARSFVRAYARDRARFLRNWPVDSALHQLLDQRLPQVPGTCPN
;
A
#
# COMPACT_ATOMS: atom_id res chain seq x y z
N MET A 1 -1.86 34.50 -11.54
CA MET A 1 -2.92 33.93 -10.68
C MET A 1 -2.65 34.31 -9.22
N ARG A 2 -3.67 34.56 -8.40
CA ARG A 2 -3.55 34.77 -6.95
C ARG A 2 -3.46 33.42 -6.23
N LEU A 3 -2.85 33.38 -5.04
CA LEU A 3 -2.68 32.13 -4.29
C LEU A 3 -4.03 31.44 -3.97
N GLY A 4 -5.04 32.22 -3.58
CA GLY A 4 -6.36 31.68 -3.23
C GLY A 4 -7.09 30.99 -4.39
N GLU A 5 -6.86 31.43 -5.62
CA GLU A 5 -7.47 30.86 -6.83
C GLU A 5 -6.96 29.43 -7.08
N LEU A 6 -5.75 29.11 -6.61
CA LEU A 6 -5.17 27.77 -6.74
C LEU A 6 -6.04 26.69 -6.05
N SER A 7 -6.89 27.08 -5.10
CA SER A 7 -7.85 26.15 -4.47
C SER A 7 -8.84 25.51 -5.46
N GLN A 8 -9.09 26.16 -6.60
CA GLN A 8 -10.02 25.69 -7.63
C GLN A 8 -9.31 25.02 -8.83
N ALA A 9 -7.98 25.00 -8.84
CA ALA A 9 -7.16 24.54 -9.96
C ALA A 9 -7.19 23.02 -10.19
N GLY A 10 -7.85 22.25 -9.32
CA GLY A 10 -7.99 20.81 -9.47
C GLY A 10 -6.67 20.05 -9.29
N ARG A 11 -6.57 18.88 -9.95
CA ARG A 11 -5.39 17.99 -9.86
C ARG A 11 -4.32 18.28 -10.90
N THR A 12 -4.70 18.80 -12.05
CA THR A 12 -3.86 18.95 -13.24
C THR A 12 -4.05 20.35 -13.84
N PRO A 13 -3.65 21.41 -13.12
CA PRO A 13 -3.62 22.74 -13.72
C PRO A 13 -2.55 22.80 -14.81
N ASP A 14 -2.75 23.67 -15.79
CA ASP A 14 -1.78 23.90 -16.86
C ASP A 14 -0.50 24.54 -16.29
N LEU A 15 0.66 24.07 -16.76
CA LEU A 15 1.99 24.53 -16.35
C LEU A 15 2.79 25.03 -17.56
N PRO A 16 3.67 26.04 -17.41
CA PRO A 16 4.02 26.71 -16.16
C PRO A 16 2.92 27.64 -15.64
N LEU A 17 2.79 27.74 -14.32
CA LEU A 17 1.77 28.57 -13.66
C LEU A 17 2.41 29.67 -12.83
N THR A 18 2.10 30.94 -13.12
CA THR A 18 2.63 32.08 -12.36
C THR A 18 1.69 32.49 -11.23
N LEU A 19 2.22 32.44 -10.01
CA LEU A 19 1.59 32.96 -8.81
C LEU A 19 2.21 34.30 -8.40
N HIS A 20 1.36 35.27 -8.08
CA HIS A 20 1.80 36.54 -7.50
C HIS A 20 1.79 36.41 -5.98
N LEU A 21 2.99 36.35 -5.39
CA LEU A 21 3.20 36.42 -3.94
C LEU A 21 3.41 37.89 -3.56
N VAL A 22 3.40 38.20 -2.25
CA VAL A 22 3.60 39.59 -1.79
C VAL A 22 4.98 40.08 -2.23
N GLY A 23 5.01 40.97 -3.22
CA GLY A 23 6.24 41.59 -3.75
C GLY A 23 7.03 40.76 -4.77
N ASP A 24 6.66 39.49 -5.00
CA ASP A 24 7.44 38.56 -5.82
C ASP A 24 6.57 37.71 -6.76
N GLN A 25 7.20 37.18 -7.80
CA GLN A 25 6.59 36.16 -8.68
C GLN A 25 7.18 34.79 -8.38
N LEU A 26 6.30 33.79 -8.33
CA LEU A 26 6.64 32.38 -8.23
C LEU A 26 6.10 31.65 -9.46
N VAL A 27 6.98 31.07 -10.26
CA VAL A 27 6.59 30.30 -11.46
C VAL A 27 6.66 28.82 -11.14
N LEU A 28 5.52 28.14 -11.10
CA LEU A 28 5.47 26.69 -10.90
C LEU A 28 5.84 26.00 -12.21
N GLU A 29 6.92 25.23 -12.21
CA GLU A 29 7.42 24.53 -13.40
C GLU A 29 6.88 23.09 -13.44
N ARG A 30 6.87 22.42 -12.28
CA ARG A 30 6.44 21.01 -12.18
C ARG A 30 5.78 20.73 -10.84
N LEU A 31 4.58 20.17 -10.86
CA LEU A 31 3.89 19.70 -9.65
C LEU A 31 4.45 18.35 -9.21
N LEU A 32 4.83 18.27 -7.93
CA LEU A 32 5.36 17.07 -7.27
C LEU A 32 4.27 16.35 -6.45
N ARG A 33 3.34 17.11 -5.85
CA ARG A 33 2.21 16.55 -5.10
C ARG A 33 1.02 17.49 -5.14
N VAL A 34 -0.17 16.93 -5.41
CA VAL A 34 -1.42 17.70 -5.47
C VAL A 34 -2.51 17.10 -4.59
N LEU A 35 -2.98 17.90 -3.64
CA LEU A 35 -4.22 17.70 -2.88
C LEU A 35 -5.17 18.85 -3.24
N PRO A 36 -6.09 18.65 -4.21
CA PRO A 36 -6.94 19.71 -4.72
C PRO A 36 -7.66 20.48 -3.62
N GLY A 37 -7.67 21.81 -3.74
CA GLY A 37 -8.31 22.70 -2.77
C GLY A 37 -7.62 22.78 -1.41
N GLN A 38 -6.45 22.16 -1.23
CA GLN A 38 -5.79 22.09 0.07
C GLN A 38 -4.27 22.33 0.02
N ARG A 39 -3.53 21.63 -0.84
CA ARG A 39 -2.07 21.68 -0.86
C ARG A 39 -1.51 21.34 -2.24
N TYR A 40 -0.55 22.14 -2.69
CA TYR A 40 0.23 21.93 -3.90
C TYR A 40 1.71 21.99 -3.53
N VAL A 41 2.49 21.00 -3.94
CA VAL A 41 3.95 20.98 -3.78
C VAL A 41 4.54 20.97 -5.18
N ALA A 42 5.46 21.87 -5.47
CA ALA A 42 6.02 22.08 -6.80
C ALA A 42 7.53 22.35 -6.77
N LEU A 43 8.21 21.95 -7.83
CA LEU A 43 9.43 22.64 -8.26
C LEU A 43 9.00 23.95 -8.92
N ALA A 44 9.59 25.05 -8.47
CA ALA A 44 9.26 26.39 -8.94
C ALA A 44 10.51 27.26 -9.11
N ARG A 45 10.38 28.34 -9.88
CA ARG A 45 11.35 29.44 -9.96
C ARG A 45 10.88 30.60 -9.10
N TRP A 46 11.76 31.06 -8.21
CA TRP A 46 11.60 32.27 -7.42
C TRP A 46 12.89 33.08 -7.54
N GLN A 47 12.82 34.35 -7.92
CA GLN A 47 13.99 35.22 -8.12
C GLN A 47 15.10 34.57 -8.99
N GLY A 48 14.70 33.84 -10.04
CA GLY A 48 15.62 33.13 -10.94
C GLY A 48 16.22 31.83 -10.41
N ARG A 49 16.08 31.51 -9.11
CA ARG A 49 16.59 30.25 -8.50
C ARG A 49 15.50 29.17 -8.43
N PRO A 50 15.87 27.88 -8.56
CA PRO A 50 14.95 26.77 -8.31
C PRO A 50 14.67 26.65 -6.80
N VAL A 51 13.40 26.43 -6.45
CA VAL A 51 12.92 26.24 -5.08
C VAL A 51 11.88 25.13 -5.01
N LEU A 52 11.78 24.47 -3.87
CA LEU A 52 10.64 23.62 -3.55
C LEU A 52 9.55 24.49 -2.92
N ALA A 53 8.46 24.72 -3.64
CA ALA A 53 7.32 25.48 -3.16
C ALA A 53 6.27 24.56 -2.53
N LYS A 54 5.94 24.79 -1.26
CA LYS A 54 4.76 24.21 -0.59
C LYS A 54 3.68 25.29 -0.46
N LEU A 55 2.59 25.13 -1.21
CA LEU A 55 1.48 26.08 -1.31
C LEU A 55 0.26 25.50 -0.63
N LEU A 56 -0.27 26.18 0.38
CA LEU A 56 -1.34 25.69 1.23
C LEU A 56 -2.54 26.62 1.10
N VAL A 57 -3.66 26.06 0.65
CA VAL A 57 -4.86 26.83 0.24
C VAL A 57 -6.13 26.23 0.83
N GLY A 58 -7.23 26.97 0.72
CA GLY A 58 -8.54 26.55 1.23
C GLY A 58 -8.69 26.67 2.74
N SER A 59 -9.78 26.11 3.29
CA SER A 59 -10.24 26.38 4.67
C SER A 59 -9.30 25.91 5.78
N LYS A 60 -8.31 25.06 5.46
CA LYS A 60 -7.33 24.54 6.43
C LYS A 60 -5.94 25.13 6.23
N ALA A 61 -5.77 26.08 5.32
CA ALA A 61 -4.47 26.64 4.93
C ALA A 61 -3.66 27.12 6.12
N GLN A 62 -4.24 27.96 6.99
CA GLN A 62 -3.55 28.54 8.15
C GLN A 62 -2.96 27.47 9.08
N ARG A 63 -3.77 26.47 9.43
CA ARG A 63 -3.32 25.38 10.31
C ARG A 63 -2.23 24.53 9.66
N HIS A 64 -2.33 24.24 8.36
CA HIS A 64 -1.30 23.48 7.66
C HIS A 64 0.00 24.28 7.53
N PHE A 65 -0.12 25.59 7.28
CA PHE A 65 1.00 26.52 7.18
C PHE A 65 1.78 26.60 8.48
N GLN A 66 1.08 26.86 9.60
CA GLN A 66 1.71 26.92 10.92
C GLN A 66 2.42 25.61 11.31
N ARG A 67 1.85 24.46 10.93
CA ARG A 67 2.47 23.15 11.20
C ARG A 67 3.74 22.93 10.38
N GLU A 68 3.70 23.25 9.09
CA GLU A 68 4.86 23.10 8.20
C GLU A 68 5.99 24.05 8.61
N LEU A 69 5.66 25.31 8.92
CA LEU A 69 6.62 26.31 9.38
C LEU A 69 7.24 25.90 10.71
N GLY A 70 6.42 25.64 11.73
CA GLY A 70 6.92 25.29 13.06
C GLY A 70 7.74 23.99 13.06
N GLY A 71 7.40 23.02 12.21
CA GLY A 71 8.19 21.80 12.06
C GLY A 71 9.54 22.03 11.40
N ALA A 72 9.61 22.88 10.36
CA ALA A 72 10.86 23.26 9.72
C ALA A 72 11.79 24.02 10.69
N GLU A 73 11.23 24.98 11.43
CA GLU A 73 11.96 25.75 12.45
C GLU A 73 12.48 24.85 13.58
N LEU A 74 11.70 23.86 14.02
CA LEU A 74 12.15 22.89 15.03
C LEU A 74 13.32 22.05 14.54
N MET A 75 13.28 21.54 13.31
CA MET A 75 14.38 20.74 12.77
C MET A 75 15.66 21.58 12.65
N ALA A 76 15.56 22.77 12.04
CA ALA A 76 16.70 23.67 11.88
C ALA A 76 17.26 24.12 13.23
N GLY A 77 16.39 24.52 14.18
CA GLY A 77 16.79 24.98 15.51
C GLY A 77 17.40 23.90 16.40
N GLN A 78 17.26 22.62 16.05
CA GLN A 78 17.93 21.49 16.72
C GLN A 78 19.15 20.98 15.94
N GLY A 79 19.57 21.68 14.89
CA GLY A 79 20.73 21.31 14.08
C GLY A 79 20.54 20.03 13.26
N LEU A 80 19.29 19.62 13.00
CA LEU A 80 19.03 18.50 12.11
C LEU A 80 19.26 18.91 10.65
N THR A 81 19.85 18.02 9.87
CA THR A 81 20.06 18.24 8.43
C THR A 81 18.71 18.30 7.72
N THR A 82 18.28 19.50 7.32
CA THR A 82 17.00 19.76 6.63
C THR A 82 17.21 20.88 5.59
N PRO A 83 16.45 20.92 4.48
CA PRO A 83 16.60 21.98 3.48
C PRO A 83 16.35 23.36 4.08
N GLU A 84 17.11 24.36 3.64
CA GLU A 84 16.95 25.74 4.12
C GLU A 84 15.57 26.29 3.77
N LEU A 85 14.89 26.94 4.74
CA LEU A 85 13.67 27.70 4.49
C LEU A 85 14.04 29.11 4.00
N LEU A 86 13.90 29.35 2.70
CA LEU A 86 14.34 30.56 2.03
C LEU A 86 13.36 31.72 2.17
N ALA A 87 12.06 31.42 2.10
CA ALA A 87 11.01 32.40 2.23
C ALA A 87 9.70 31.75 2.68
N GLN A 88 8.85 32.53 3.35
CA GLN A 88 7.53 32.11 3.78
C GLN A 88 6.57 33.29 3.78
N GLY A 89 5.27 33.00 3.72
CA GLY A 89 4.27 34.00 4.00
C GLY A 89 2.86 33.45 4.02
N PHE A 90 1.94 34.27 4.52
CA PHE A 90 0.53 33.95 4.62
C PHE A 90 -0.32 35.18 4.30
N ILE A 91 -1.35 35.02 3.48
CA ILE A 91 -2.33 36.05 3.16
C ILE A 91 -3.70 35.53 3.58
N ASP A 92 -4.38 36.28 4.45
CA ASP A 92 -5.72 35.93 4.92
C ASP A 92 -6.71 35.82 3.75
N GLY A 93 -7.59 34.83 3.82
CA GLY A 93 -8.51 34.48 2.73
C GLY A 93 -7.88 33.85 1.48
N GLN A 94 -6.54 33.82 1.33
CA GLN A 94 -5.86 33.19 0.19
C GLN A 94 -5.14 31.90 0.57
N GLY A 95 -4.27 31.94 1.57
CA GLY A 95 -3.45 30.81 1.98
C GLY A 95 -2.01 31.19 2.32
N GLY A 96 -1.15 30.17 2.48
CA GLY A 96 0.25 30.35 2.81
C GLY A 96 1.21 29.61 1.87
N TRP A 97 2.46 30.04 1.86
CA TRP A 97 3.53 29.43 1.10
C TRP A 97 4.79 29.27 1.96
N LEU A 98 5.53 28.20 1.71
CA LEU A 98 6.89 28.00 2.19
C LEU A 98 7.78 27.62 0.99
N LEU A 99 8.88 28.34 0.81
CA LEU A 99 9.87 28.10 -0.23
C LEU A 99 11.13 27.54 0.43
N PHE A 100 11.45 26.30 0.10
CA PHE A 100 12.67 25.65 0.57
C PHE A 100 13.72 25.62 -0.53
N GLU A 101 14.98 25.50 -0.13
CA GLU A 101 16.04 25.05 -1.02
C GLU A 101 15.61 23.79 -1.78
N TYR A 102 15.83 23.81 -3.09
CA TYR A 102 15.56 22.65 -3.93
C TYR A 102 16.81 21.79 -4.05
N LEU A 103 16.78 20.59 -3.46
CA LEU A 103 17.86 19.62 -3.54
C LEU A 103 17.82 18.91 -4.92
N GLY A 104 18.50 19.50 -5.91
CA GLY A 104 18.55 18.99 -7.27
C GLY A 104 19.25 17.63 -7.35
N GLY A 105 18.59 16.62 -7.93
CA GLY A 105 19.15 15.27 -8.02
C GLY A 105 19.17 14.50 -6.68
N ALA A 106 18.47 15.00 -5.66
CA ALA A 106 18.26 14.23 -4.45
C ALA A 106 17.41 12.99 -4.72
N GLN A 107 17.74 11.88 -4.06
CA GLN A 107 17.00 10.63 -4.14
C GLN A 107 16.42 10.30 -2.76
N SER A 108 15.15 9.93 -2.68
CA SER A 108 14.58 9.49 -1.40
C SER A 108 15.13 8.12 -1.01
N LEU A 109 15.21 7.83 0.29
CA LEU A 109 15.55 6.47 0.73
C LEU A 109 14.48 5.45 0.31
N TRP A 110 13.25 5.88 0.01
CA TRP A 110 12.23 4.99 -0.52
C TRP A 110 12.53 4.57 -1.97
N ASP A 111 13.01 5.49 -2.80
CA ASP A 111 13.41 5.15 -4.18
C ASP A 111 14.55 4.12 -4.18
N VAL A 112 15.57 4.34 -3.34
CA VAL A 112 16.68 3.38 -3.15
C VAL A 112 16.16 2.05 -2.60
N TRP A 113 15.24 2.10 -1.63
CA TRP A 113 14.61 0.89 -1.10
C TRP A 113 13.87 0.11 -2.20
N CYS A 114 13.13 0.78 -3.08
CA CYS A 114 12.39 0.12 -4.16
C CYS A 114 13.30 -0.61 -5.16
N GLU A 115 14.50 -0.09 -5.40
CA GLU A 115 15.52 -0.75 -6.23
C GLU A 115 16.05 -2.01 -5.54
N ALA A 116 16.35 -1.94 -4.24
CA ALA A 116 16.87 -3.06 -3.46
C ALA A 116 15.81 -4.07 -2.98
N ALA A 117 14.52 -3.71 -2.98
CA ALA A 117 13.45 -4.53 -2.37
C ALA A 117 13.18 -5.86 -3.07
N ARG A 118 13.71 -6.05 -4.30
CA ARG A 118 13.59 -7.30 -5.06
C ARG A 118 14.70 -8.30 -4.77
N GLU A 119 15.78 -7.83 -4.14
CA GLU A 119 16.91 -8.64 -3.76
C GLU A 119 16.60 -9.49 -2.51
N PRO A 120 17.43 -10.49 -2.19
CA PRO A 120 17.31 -11.25 -0.95
C PRO A 120 17.18 -10.33 0.27
N LEU A 121 16.37 -10.77 1.25
CA LEU A 121 16.11 -10.00 2.45
C LEU A 121 17.40 -9.67 3.19
N LEU A 122 17.52 -8.40 3.59
CA LEU A 122 18.63 -7.86 4.36
C LEU A 122 20.00 -7.97 3.66
N ASN A 123 20.03 -7.88 2.33
CA ASN A 123 21.29 -7.66 1.63
C ASN A 123 21.93 -6.31 2.01
N ASP A 124 23.19 -6.12 1.62
CA ASP A 124 23.97 -4.93 1.96
C ASP A 124 23.25 -3.62 1.59
N ASP A 125 22.57 -3.57 0.44
CA ASP A 125 21.83 -2.38 0.00
C ASP A 125 20.62 -2.06 0.89
N GLN A 126 19.82 -3.08 1.22
CA GLN A 126 18.70 -2.94 2.15
C GLN A 126 19.20 -2.53 3.54
N GLN A 127 20.28 -3.13 4.02
CA GLN A 127 20.89 -2.80 5.30
C GLN A 127 21.40 -1.35 5.31
N ASN A 128 22.07 -0.90 4.25
CA ASN A 128 22.56 0.47 4.12
C ASN A 128 21.44 1.52 4.16
N VAL A 129 20.31 1.25 3.48
CA VAL A 129 19.14 2.13 3.51
C VAL A 129 18.54 2.20 4.91
N LEU A 130 18.31 1.05 5.54
CA LEU A 130 17.70 0.98 6.86
C LEU A 130 18.61 1.54 7.96
N ALA A 131 19.92 1.31 7.87
CA ALA A 131 20.92 1.88 8.77
C ALA A 131 20.92 3.41 8.70
N ALA A 132 20.95 3.97 7.49
CA ALA A 132 20.91 5.42 7.30
C ALA A 132 19.60 6.03 7.85
N ALA A 133 18.47 5.37 7.61
CA ALA A 133 17.18 5.81 8.14
C ALA A 133 17.14 5.76 9.67
N LEU A 134 17.54 4.65 10.27
CA LEU A 134 17.51 4.46 11.73
C LEU A 134 18.49 5.38 12.46
N ALA A 135 19.66 5.67 11.87
CA ALA A 135 20.58 6.66 12.40
C ALA A 135 19.97 8.07 12.40
N ALA A 136 19.34 8.50 11.31
CA ALA A 136 18.67 9.81 11.24
C ALA A 136 17.48 9.91 12.20
N ILE A 137 16.69 8.84 12.35
CA ILE A 137 15.60 8.76 13.32
C ILE A 137 16.16 8.85 14.75
N GLY A 138 17.26 8.14 15.05
CA GLY A 138 17.95 8.20 16.34
C GLY A 138 18.40 9.62 16.68
N GLN A 139 19.06 10.30 15.75
CA GLN A 139 19.46 11.71 15.91
C GLN A 139 18.26 12.62 16.18
N MET A 140 17.18 12.47 15.42
CA MET A 140 15.95 13.25 15.62
C MET A 140 15.36 13.03 17.03
N HIS A 141 15.28 11.77 17.46
CA HIS A 141 14.76 11.39 18.77
C HIS A 141 15.65 11.88 19.92
N ALA A 142 16.97 11.91 19.74
CA ALA A 142 17.91 12.44 20.73
C ALA A 142 17.71 13.95 20.97
N GLN A 143 17.21 14.68 19.97
CA GLN A 143 16.85 16.10 20.08
C GLN A 143 15.40 16.33 20.56
N GLY A 144 14.67 15.28 20.93
CA GLY A 144 13.31 15.38 21.45
C GLY A 144 12.24 15.64 20.39
N LEU A 145 12.57 15.34 19.13
CA LEU A 145 11.68 15.51 17.98
C LEU A 145 11.31 14.17 17.36
N TRP A 146 10.13 14.07 16.76
CA TRP A 146 9.74 12.93 15.93
C TRP A 146 8.85 13.37 14.76
N GLN A 147 8.76 12.54 13.72
CA GLN A 147 7.78 12.71 12.65
C GLN A 147 6.58 11.80 12.88
N ALA A 148 5.38 12.36 12.97
CA ALA A 148 4.15 11.59 13.17
C ALA A 148 3.80 10.67 11.98
N ASP A 149 4.26 11.01 10.79
CA ASP A 149 4.15 10.18 9.57
C ASP A 149 5.56 9.81 9.10
N LEU A 150 6.26 9.03 9.92
CA LEU A 150 7.64 8.64 9.65
C LEU A 150 7.69 7.62 8.51
N HIS A 151 8.34 7.99 7.41
CA HIS A 151 8.50 7.12 6.25
C HIS A 151 9.79 7.41 5.46
N LEU A 152 10.22 6.45 4.63
CA LEU A 152 11.48 6.56 3.87
C LEU A 152 11.47 7.70 2.85
N ASP A 153 10.29 8.11 2.32
CA ASP A 153 10.21 9.28 1.43
C ASP A 153 10.58 10.61 2.13
N ASN A 154 10.55 10.68 3.47
CA ASN A 154 10.90 11.90 4.20
C ASN A 154 12.41 12.06 4.45
N LEU A 155 13.22 11.13 3.92
CA LEU A 155 14.66 11.10 4.07
C LEU A 155 15.28 11.17 2.67
N LEU A 156 15.85 12.32 2.31
CA LEU A 156 16.44 12.57 1.00
C LEU A 156 17.96 12.52 1.06
N ARG A 157 18.56 11.64 0.26
CA ARG A 157 20.01 11.61 0.06
C ARG A 157 20.41 12.62 -1.00
N HIS A 158 21.31 13.53 -0.66
CA HIS A 158 21.83 14.54 -1.57
C HIS A 158 23.28 14.85 -1.20
N GLU A 159 24.20 14.77 -2.17
CA GLU A 159 25.64 15.04 -1.99
C GLU A 159 26.27 14.33 -0.77
N GLY A 160 25.94 13.05 -0.59
CA GLY A 160 26.47 12.23 0.52
C GLY A 160 25.85 12.52 1.89
N ARG A 161 24.92 13.48 1.99
CA ARG A 161 24.17 13.81 3.22
C ARG A 161 22.74 13.33 3.16
N LEU A 162 22.14 13.08 4.33
CA LEU A 162 20.74 12.69 4.47
C LEU A 162 19.94 13.83 5.08
N TYR A 163 18.97 14.34 4.33
CA TYR A 163 18.11 15.46 4.68
C TYR A 163 16.74 14.96 5.16
N LEU A 164 16.29 15.45 6.31
CA LEU A 164 14.93 15.31 6.82
C LEU A 164 14.02 16.35 6.16
N ILE A 165 12.91 15.92 5.59
CA ILE A 165 11.90 16.79 4.98
C ILE A 165 10.51 16.58 5.60
N ASP A 166 9.55 17.42 5.22
CA ASP A 166 8.16 17.41 5.73
C ASP A 166 8.00 17.86 7.20
N GLY A 167 8.10 19.18 7.41
CA GLY A 167 7.85 19.83 8.69
C GLY A 167 6.42 19.63 9.22
N GLY A 168 5.40 19.45 8.36
CA GLY A 168 4.00 19.34 8.80
C GLY A 168 3.74 18.16 9.76
N GLY A 169 4.55 17.11 9.65
CA GLY A 169 4.53 15.93 10.50
C GLY A 169 5.38 16.01 11.77
N VAL A 170 6.29 17.00 11.88
CA VAL A 170 7.23 17.11 13.00
C VAL A 170 6.48 17.50 14.28
N ARG A 171 6.86 16.85 15.38
CA ARG A 171 6.35 17.06 16.73
C ARG A 171 7.52 17.07 17.70
N ARG A 172 7.28 17.59 18.90
CA ARG A 172 8.26 17.67 19.98
C ARG A 172 7.65 17.19 21.29
N GLU A 173 8.49 16.64 22.15
CA GLU A 173 8.19 16.46 23.57
C GLU A 173 8.88 17.60 24.33
N THR A 174 10.16 17.43 24.68
CA THR A 174 11.02 18.50 25.18
C THR A 174 12.17 18.69 24.19
N ALA A 175 12.21 19.83 23.50
CA ALA A 175 13.27 20.09 22.51
C ALA A 175 14.65 20.13 23.18
N GLY A 176 15.63 19.48 22.56
CA GLY A 176 17.01 19.36 23.05
C GLY A 176 17.21 18.27 24.10
N GLN A 177 16.18 17.50 24.42
CA GLN A 177 16.26 16.35 25.32
C GLN A 177 15.74 15.09 24.62
N PRO A 178 16.34 13.91 24.85
CA PRO A 178 15.86 12.68 24.25
C PRO A 178 14.37 12.43 24.53
N LEU A 179 13.66 11.92 23.54
CA LEU A 179 12.28 11.48 23.70
C LEU A 179 12.13 10.43 24.80
N SER A 180 10.97 10.39 25.44
CA SER A 180 10.59 9.30 26.34
C SER A 180 10.59 7.94 25.61
N ARG A 181 10.97 6.87 26.32
CA ARG A 181 10.98 5.50 25.78
C ARG A 181 9.67 5.11 25.11
N ALA A 182 8.54 5.49 25.70
CA ALA A 182 7.21 5.20 25.15
C ALA A 182 7.01 5.84 23.76
N ARG A 183 7.46 7.10 23.59
CA ARG A 183 7.40 7.81 22.31
C ARG A 183 8.34 7.21 21.28
N VAL A 184 9.55 6.81 21.69
CA VAL A 184 10.52 6.12 20.81
C VAL A 184 9.91 4.83 20.25
N LEU A 185 9.36 3.98 21.11
CA LEU A 185 8.74 2.71 20.70
C LEU A 185 7.53 2.94 19.77
N GLU A 186 6.69 3.93 20.06
CA GLU A 186 5.56 4.29 19.18
C GLU A 186 6.05 4.73 17.79
N ASN A 187 7.08 5.59 17.72
CA ASN A 187 7.53 6.13 16.44
C ASN A 187 8.36 5.14 15.61
N LEU A 188 9.22 4.34 16.26
CA LEU A 188 9.85 3.19 15.60
C LEU A 188 8.80 2.18 15.12
N GLY A 189 7.72 1.98 15.88
CA GLY A 189 6.58 1.17 15.45
C GLY A 189 5.94 1.68 14.15
N VAL A 190 5.86 3.00 13.95
CA VAL A 190 5.41 3.62 12.68
C VAL A 190 6.37 3.31 11.54
N PHE A 191 7.68 3.46 11.77
CA PHE A 191 8.73 3.20 10.78
C PHE A 191 8.82 1.73 10.37
N PHE A 192 8.82 0.78 11.30
CA PHE A 192 8.93 -0.63 10.93
C PHE A 192 7.61 -1.17 10.33
N ALA A 193 6.47 -0.55 10.61
CA ALA A 193 5.18 -0.98 10.07
C ALA A 193 4.99 -0.74 8.56
N GLN A 194 5.81 0.08 7.91
CA GLN A 194 5.84 0.23 6.44
C GLN A 194 6.70 -0.84 5.75
N LEU A 195 7.68 -1.40 6.45
CA LEU A 195 8.63 -2.34 5.87
C LEU A 195 8.02 -3.74 5.77
N PRO A 196 8.57 -4.62 4.90
CA PRO A 196 8.15 -6.02 4.79
C PRO A 196 8.06 -6.72 6.15
N ALA A 197 7.09 -7.61 6.29
CA ALA A 197 6.83 -8.28 7.56
C ALA A 197 7.92 -9.29 7.94
N GLU A 198 8.62 -9.79 6.93
CA GLU A 198 9.69 -10.76 6.98
C GLU A 198 10.94 -10.18 7.65
N LEU A 199 11.12 -8.86 7.62
CA LEU A 199 12.19 -8.18 8.37
C LEU A 199 12.00 -8.23 9.89
N GLY A 200 10.85 -8.71 10.37
CA GLY A 200 10.57 -8.86 11.80
C GLY A 200 11.61 -9.72 12.53
N SER A 201 12.22 -10.69 11.85
CA SER A 201 13.26 -11.57 12.41
C SER A 201 14.61 -10.87 12.57
N TYR A 202 14.82 -9.73 11.91
CA TYR A 202 16.08 -8.97 11.90
C TYR A 202 16.00 -7.67 12.71
N LEU A 203 14.92 -7.48 13.47
CA LEU A 203 14.70 -6.24 14.23
C LEU A 203 15.84 -5.93 15.19
N GLU A 204 16.38 -6.94 15.87
CA GLU A 204 17.49 -6.75 16.83
C GLU A 204 18.76 -6.22 16.14
N GLU A 205 19.14 -6.84 15.03
CA GLU A 205 20.28 -6.41 14.21
C GLU A 205 20.09 -4.96 13.70
N LEU A 206 18.91 -4.66 13.16
CA LEU A 206 18.61 -3.34 12.61
C LEU A 206 18.64 -2.25 13.70
N LEU A 207 18.16 -2.54 14.90
CA LEU A 207 18.10 -1.58 16.01
C LEU A 207 19.48 -1.10 16.47
N ILE A 208 20.57 -1.83 16.17
CA ILE A 208 21.94 -1.39 16.48
C ILE A 208 22.20 -0.02 15.85
N HIS A 209 21.77 0.21 14.61
CA HIS A 209 21.97 1.49 13.92
C HIS A 209 21.23 2.66 14.59
N TYR A 210 20.07 2.38 15.18
CA TYR A 210 19.34 3.38 15.97
C TYR A 210 20.07 3.66 17.29
N LEU A 211 20.47 2.61 18.01
CA LEU A 211 21.11 2.73 19.33
C LEU A 211 22.46 3.42 19.29
N LEU A 212 23.21 3.28 18.20
CA LEU A 212 24.46 4.03 17.96
C LEU A 212 24.23 5.55 17.89
N ALA A 213 23.07 6.00 17.41
CA ALA A 213 22.70 7.41 17.35
C ALA A 213 21.93 7.89 18.59
N ASN A 214 21.22 6.99 19.28
CA ASN A 214 20.44 7.28 20.48
C ASN A 214 20.36 6.07 21.42
N GLY A 215 21.34 5.96 22.31
CA GLY A 215 21.46 4.88 23.31
C GLY A 215 20.76 5.16 24.65
N GLU A 216 19.93 6.21 24.76
CA GLU A 216 19.32 6.64 26.03
C GLU A 216 18.41 5.56 26.65
N HIS A 217 17.71 4.79 25.82
CA HIS A 217 16.71 3.83 26.28
C HIS A 217 17.04 2.41 25.84
N ALA A 218 16.88 1.46 26.75
CA ALA A 218 16.68 0.06 26.37
C ALA A 218 15.37 -0.08 25.56
N LEU A 219 15.40 -0.87 24.49
CA LEU A 219 14.26 -1.09 23.58
C LEU A 219 13.77 -2.55 23.67
N PRO A 220 12.80 -2.86 24.55
CA PRO A 220 12.27 -4.21 24.66
C PRO A 220 11.62 -4.63 23.34
N LEU A 221 12.15 -5.69 22.72
CA LEU A 221 11.71 -6.14 21.40
C LEU A 221 10.21 -6.48 21.36
N GLU A 222 9.68 -7.11 22.42
CA GLU A 222 8.26 -7.45 22.53
C GLU A 222 7.35 -6.22 22.47
N MET A 223 7.75 -5.12 23.14
CA MET A 223 6.98 -3.87 23.13
C MET A 223 7.03 -3.21 21.75
N LEU A 224 8.20 -3.21 21.10
CA LEU A 224 8.33 -2.69 19.74
C LEU A 224 7.48 -3.50 18.75
N GLN A 225 7.54 -4.84 18.82
CA GLN A 225 6.73 -5.73 18.00
C GLN A 225 5.22 -5.49 18.20
N ALA A 226 4.78 -5.21 19.44
CA ALA A 226 3.41 -4.85 19.74
C ALA A 226 2.99 -3.53 19.07
N GLU A 227 3.85 -2.50 19.11
CA GLU A 227 3.61 -1.23 18.42
C GLU A 227 3.60 -1.39 16.89
N ILE A 228 4.52 -2.16 16.31
CA ILE A 228 4.53 -2.50 14.88
C ILE A 228 3.20 -3.17 14.48
N ALA A 229 2.77 -4.19 15.23
CA ALA A 229 1.53 -4.92 14.95
C ALA A 229 0.27 -4.02 15.10
N LYS A 230 0.28 -3.09 16.07
CA LYS A 230 -0.78 -2.08 16.25
C LYS A 230 -0.84 -1.14 15.04
N VAL A 231 0.28 -0.60 14.59
CA VAL A 231 0.33 0.31 13.45
C VAL A 231 -0.03 -0.41 12.14
N ARG A 232 0.48 -1.61 11.88
CA ARG A 232 0.11 -2.42 10.69
C ARG A 232 -1.40 -2.65 10.59
N ARG A 233 -2.05 -3.04 11.71
CA ARG A 233 -3.51 -3.20 11.77
C ARG A 233 -4.26 -1.90 11.52
N TRP A 234 -3.73 -0.76 11.97
CA TRP A 234 -4.31 0.54 11.68
C TRP A 234 -4.15 0.90 10.19
N ARG A 235 -2.95 0.79 9.61
CA ARG A 235 -2.65 1.05 8.19
C ARG A 235 -3.55 0.24 7.27
N LEU A 236 -3.70 -1.06 7.54
CA LEU A 236 -4.58 -1.93 6.77
C LEU A 236 -6.04 -1.48 6.81
N ARG A 237 -6.56 -1.14 7.99
CA ARG A 237 -7.93 -0.62 8.12
C ARG A 237 -8.11 0.72 7.43
N ASP A 238 -7.12 1.61 7.53
CA ASP A 238 -7.16 2.91 6.87
C ASP A 238 -7.14 2.78 5.34
N TYR A 239 -6.22 1.98 4.81
CA TYR A 239 -6.14 1.67 3.38
C TYR A 239 -7.43 1.07 2.83
N LEU A 240 -8.00 0.07 3.51
CA LEU A 240 -9.27 -0.55 3.10
C LEU A 240 -10.48 0.39 3.20
N ARG A 241 -10.40 1.50 3.93
CA ARG A 241 -11.41 2.57 3.87
C ARG A 241 -11.22 3.44 2.64
N LYS A 242 -9.97 3.66 2.20
CA LYS A 242 -9.65 4.42 0.99
C LYS A 242 -10.14 3.74 -0.29
N THR A 243 -10.21 2.41 -0.32
CA THR A 243 -10.73 1.64 -1.48
C THR A 243 -12.22 1.87 -1.79
N ALA A 244 -12.91 2.70 -0.99
CA ALA A 244 -14.30 3.10 -1.17
C ALA A 244 -14.49 4.63 -1.26
N ARG A 245 -13.40 5.41 -1.41
CA ARG A 245 -13.43 6.88 -1.36
C ARG A 245 -12.71 7.47 -2.55
N ASP A 246 -13.23 8.60 -3.03
CA ASP A 246 -12.53 9.39 -4.04
C ASP A 246 -11.29 10.01 -3.39
N CYS A 247 -10.12 9.52 -3.77
CA CYS A 247 -8.83 9.95 -3.23
C CYS A 247 -7.72 9.81 -4.28
N SER A 248 -6.47 10.09 -3.94
CA SER A 248 -5.34 10.00 -4.88
C SER A 248 -5.21 8.61 -5.53
N LEU A 249 -5.53 7.54 -4.80
CA LEU A 249 -5.39 6.16 -5.28
C LEU A 249 -6.61 5.67 -6.09
N PHE A 250 -7.80 6.13 -5.72
CA PHE A 250 -9.06 5.60 -6.26
C PHE A 250 -9.97 6.73 -6.72
N ALA A 251 -10.52 6.58 -7.94
CA ALA A 251 -11.69 7.32 -8.39
C ALA A 251 -12.94 6.53 -7.98
N ALA A 252 -13.77 7.10 -7.11
CA ALA A 252 -14.91 6.37 -6.54
C ALA A 252 -16.21 7.18 -6.67
N ARG A 253 -17.24 6.56 -7.23
CA ARG A 253 -18.62 7.05 -7.26
C ARG A 253 -19.52 5.98 -6.66
N ILE A 254 -20.13 6.28 -5.52
CA ILE A 254 -20.97 5.33 -4.77
C ILE A 254 -22.29 6.00 -4.43
N GLY A 255 -23.40 5.38 -4.80
CA GLY A 255 -24.74 5.88 -4.53
C GLY A 255 -25.82 4.80 -4.56
N ALA A 256 -27.07 5.26 -4.51
CA ALA A 256 -28.26 4.39 -4.51
C ALA A 256 -28.42 3.60 -5.81
N PHE A 257 -27.91 4.12 -6.93
CA PHE A 257 -28.07 3.52 -8.27
C PHE A 257 -26.81 2.83 -8.79
N GLY A 258 -25.73 2.80 -8.00
CA GLY A 258 -24.56 2.03 -8.36
C GLY A 258 -23.35 2.31 -7.51
N LEU A 259 -22.32 1.51 -7.75
CA LEU A 259 -20.97 1.72 -7.27
C LEU A 259 -20.02 1.51 -8.42
N ARG A 260 -19.09 2.45 -8.60
CA ARG A 260 -17.93 2.34 -9.48
C ARG A 260 -16.72 2.83 -8.72
N VAL A 261 -15.74 1.96 -8.54
CA VAL A 261 -14.43 2.33 -8.01
C VAL A 261 -13.37 1.85 -8.98
N VAL A 262 -12.46 2.73 -9.38
CA VAL A 262 -11.37 2.47 -10.31
C VAL A 262 -10.07 2.94 -9.69
N ARG A 263 -8.98 2.17 -9.87
CA ARG A 263 -7.63 2.66 -9.58
C ARG A 263 -7.33 3.84 -10.49
N ARG A 264 -6.96 4.98 -9.90
CA ARG A 264 -6.86 6.23 -10.64
C ARG A 264 -5.80 6.18 -11.75
N GLU A 265 -4.69 5.48 -11.49
CA GLU A 265 -3.62 5.24 -12.47
C GLU A 265 -4.10 4.46 -13.71
N ALA A 266 -5.11 3.61 -13.57
CA ALA A 266 -5.65 2.78 -14.65
C ALA A 266 -6.94 3.36 -15.26
N GLU A 267 -7.50 4.43 -14.69
CA GLU A 267 -8.80 4.97 -15.10
C GLU A 267 -8.84 5.40 -16.58
N PRO A 268 -7.84 6.13 -17.13
CA PRO A 268 -7.86 6.53 -18.54
C PRO A 268 -7.86 5.32 -19.49
N GLU A 269 -7.03 4.32 -19.20
CA GLU A 269 -6.88 3.14 -20.05
C GLU A 269 -8.09 2.20 -19.98
N LEU A 270 -8.77 2.14 -18.84
CA LEU A 270 -9.96 1.31 -18.65
C LEU A 270 -11.24 1.94 -19.18
N GLN A 271 -11.24 3.23 -19.53
CA GLN A 271 -12.45 3.94 -19.92
C GLN A 271 -13.21 3.29 -21.10
N PRO A 272 -12.54 2.78 -22.16
CA PRO A 272 -13.23 2.07 -23.25
C PRO A 272 -13.93 0.78 -22.78
N LEU A 273 -13.31 0.03 -21.84
CA LEU A 273 -13.90 -1.17 -21.25
C LEU A 273 -15.08 -0.83 -20.33
N LEU A 274 -14.96 0.23 -19.53
CA LEU A 274 -15.98 0.64 -18.55
C LEU A 274 -17.24 1.22 -19.20
N THR A 275 -17.17 1.61 -20.47
CA THR A 275 -18.32 2.16 -21.22
C THR A 275 -19.27 1.06 -21.70
N ASP A 276 -18.75 -0.13 -22.05
CA ASP A 276 -19.56 -1.26 -22.52
C ASP A 276 -18.98 -2.60 -22.07
N LEU A 277 -19.20 -2.94 -20.79
CA LEU A 277 -18.60 -4.12 -20.16
C LEU A 277 -19.13 -5.44 -20.72
N ASP A 278 -20.43 -5.54 -20.98
CA ASP A 278 -21.03 -6.80 -21.42
C ASP A 278 -20.60 -7.14 -22.85
N ALA A 279 -20.63 -6.18 -23.79
CA ALA A 279 -20.17 -6.43 -25.15
C ALA A 279 -18.67 -6.82 -25.19
N ARG A 280 -17.85 -6.20 -24.34
CA ARG A 280 -16.41 -6.53 -24.23
C ARG A 280 -16.15 -7.91 -23.62
N ILE A 281 -16.98 -8.35 -22.68
CA ILE A 281 -16.93 -9.71 -22.14
C ILE A 281 -17.30 -10.73 -23.23
N ASP A 282 -18.38 -10.46 -23.96
CA ASP A 282 -18.91 -11.39 -24.97
C ASP A 282 -17.99 -11.50 -26.20
N ALA A 283 -17.31 -10.40 -26.58
CA ALA A 283 -16.26 -10.40 -27.60
C ALA A 283 -14.91 -10.96 -27.12
N GLY A 284 -14.72 -11.12 -25.81
CA GLY A 284 -13.47 -11.58 -25.20
C GLY A 284 -13.33 -13.10 -25.20
N HIS A 285 -12.20 -13.60 -24.69
CA HIS A 285 -12.01 -15.04 -24.50
C HIS A 285 -12.66 -15.49 -23.19
N ILE A 286 -13.74 -16.26 -23.29
CA ILE A 286 -14.50 -16.74 -22.12
C ILE A 286 -13.82 -17.97 -21.52
N TYR A 287 -13.34 -17.86 -20.28
CA TYR A 287 -12.81 -19.00 -19.52
C TYR A 287 -13.90 -19.82 -18.86
N LYS A 288 -14.95 -19.15 -18.35
CA LYS A 288 -16.02 -19.80 -17.62
C LYS A 288 -17.34 -19.08 -17.80
N THR A 289 -18.35 -19.81 -18.24
CA THR A 289 -19.75 -19.42 -18.16
C THR A 289 -20.46 -20.35 -17.21
N GLY A 290 -20.88 -19.85 -16.05
CA GLY A 290 -21.72 -20.61 -15.13
C GLY A 290 -22.77 -19.72 -14.48
N GLY A 291 -23.83 -20.34 -13.94
CA GLY A 291 -24.90 -19.58 -13.29
C GLY A 291 -24.43 -18.69 -12.14
N ALA A 292 -23.26 -18.96 -11.55
CA ALA A 292 -22.71 -18.13 -10.46
C ALA A 292 -21.88 -16.94 -10.96
N ALA A 293 -21.13 -17.09 -12.04
CA ALA A 293 -20.25 -16.05 -12.56
C ALA A 293 -19.83 -16.37 -14.01
N THR A 294 -19.57 -15.31 -14.77
CA THR A 294 -18.85 -15.35 -16.04
C THR A 294 -17.44 -14.80 -15.81
N VAL A 295 -16.42 -15.47 -16.34
CA VAL A 295 -15.03 -15.02 -16.32
C VAL A 295 -14.53 -14.97 -17.76
N ALA A 296 -14.06 -13.80 -18.18
CA ALA A 296 -13.52 -13.59 -19.52
C ALA A 296 -12.20 -12.82 -19.46
N ARG A 297 -11.30 -13.13 -20.39
CA ARG A 297 -10.14 -12.32 -20.72
C ARG A 297 -10.53 -11.28 -21.75
N VAL A 298 -10.13 -10.04 -21.51
CA VAL A 298 -10.41 -8.89 -22.37
C VAL A 298 -9.13 -8.09 -22.58
N GLU A 299 -8.90 -7.64 -23.80
CA GLU A 299 -7.81 -6.71 -24.12
C GLU A 299 -8.33 -5.27 -24.10
N CYS A 300 -7.68 -4.37 -23.36
CA CYS A 300 -8.03 -2.95 -23.29
C CYS A 300 -6.78 -2.09 -23.09
N GLY A 301 -6.59 -1.07 -23.93
CA GLY A 301 -5.44 -0.16 -23.80
C GLY A 301 -4.08 -0.86 -23.92
N GLY A 302 -3.99 -1.94 -24.70
CA GLY A 302 -2.78 -2.77 -24.81
C GLY A 302 -2.51 -3.66 -23.59
N ARG A 303 -3.44 -3.76 -22.65
CA ARG A 303 -3.35 -4.64 -21.47
C ARG A 303 -4.34 -5.80 -21.56
N SER A 304 -3.86 -6.98 -21.20
CA SER A 304 -4.71 -8.15 -20.96
C SER A 304 -5.29 -8.10 -19.55
N LEU A 305 -6.62 -8.23 -19.46
CA LEU A 305 -7.39 -8.08 -18.24
C LEU A 305 -8.29 -9.29 -18.01
N VAL A 306 -8.63 -9.56 -16.75
CA VAL A 306 -9.69 -10.50 -16.39
C VAL A 306 -10.91 -9.72 -15.92
N VAL A 307 -12.05 -9.99 -16.55
CA VAL A 307 -13.35 -9.47 -16.11
C VAL A 307 -14.18 -10.61 -15.54
N LYS A 308 -14.49 -10.51 -14.25
CA LYS A 308 -15.36 -11.46 -13.54
C LYS A 308 -16.70 -10.81 -13.26
N ARG A 309 -17.73 -11.26 -13.99
CA ARG A 309 -19.13 -10.86 -13.82
C ARG A 309 -19.83 -11.82 -12.87
N TYR A 310 -20.33 -11.30 -11.75
CA TYR A 310 -21.08 -12.05 -10.75
C TYR A 310 -22.58 -11.92 -11.03
N ASN A 311 -23.21 -13.05 -11.35
CA ASN A 311 -24.63 -13.10 -11.69
C ASN A 311 -25.49 -13.28 -10.43
N VAL A 312 -26.67 -12.66 -10.42
CA VAL A 312 -27.71 -12.88 -9.41
C VAL A 312 -28.53 -14.08 -9.88
N LYS A 313 -28.36 -15.25 -9.24
CA LYS A 313 -28.96 -16.51 -9.70
C LYS A 313 -30.50 -16.52 -9.73
N ASN A 314 -31.19 -16.06 -8.67
CA ASN A 314 -32.66 -16.16 -8.52
C ASN A 314 -33.23 -14.97 -7.73
N LEU A 315 -34.48 -14.54 -8.00
CA LEU A 315 -35.20 -13.49 -7.27
C LEU A 315 -35.33 -13.77 -5.75
N LEU A 316 -35.66 -15.01 -5.35
CA LEU A 316 -35.68 -15.44 -3.94
C LEU A 316 -34.29 -15.39 -3.27
N HIS A 317 -33.23 -15.69 -4.03
CA HIS A 317 -31.85 -15.58 -3.55
C HIS A 317 -31.39 -14.11 -3.46
N TRP A 318 -31.93 -13.26 -4.34
CA TRP A 318 -31.70 -11.82 -4.32
C TRP A 318 -32.30 -11.17 -3.07
N PHE A 319 -33.57 -11.46 -2.73
CA PHE A 319 -34.24 -10.95 -1.51
C PHE A 319 -33.47 -11.27 -0.21
N LYS A 320 -32.72 -12.38 -0.14
CA LYS A 320 -31.89 -12.75 1.03
C LYS A 320 -30.49 -12.10 1.04
N ARG A 321 -30.00 -11.58 -0.08
CA ARG A 321 -28.60 -11.13 -0.25
C ARG A 321 -28.42 -9.70 -0.69
N PHE A 322 -29.47 -8.98 -1.11
CA PHE A 322 -29.32 -7.61 -1.62
C PHE A 322 -28.74 -6.62 -0.58
N TRP A 323 -28.94 -6.87 0.72
CA TRP A 323 -28.33 -6.09 1.82
C TRP A 323 -26.85 -6.40 2.05
N ARG A 324 -26.33 -7.53 1.59
CA ARG A 324 -24.93 -7.92 1.77
C ARG A 324 -24.07 -7.33 0.64
N PRO A 325 -22.82 -6.94 0.90
CA PRO A 325 -21.92 -6.53 -0.17
C PRO A 325 -21.80 -7.60 -1.25
N SER A 326 -21.69 -7.19 -2.53
CA SER A 326 -21.52 -8.14 -3.63
C SER A 326 -20.22 -8.93 -3.49
N ARG A 327 -20.17 -10.10 -4.14
CA ARG A 327 -18.94 -10.89 -4.22
C ARG A 327 -17.82 -10.12 -4.93
N ALA A 328 -18.14 -9.32 -5.95
CA ALA A 328 -17.18 -8.43 -6.60
C ALA A 328 -16.59 -7.42 -5.60
N TRP A 329 -17.43 -6.77 -4.79
CA TRP A 329 -16.97 -5.84 -3.75
C TRP A 329 -16.12 -6.53 -2.69
N HIS A 330 -16.50 -7.73 -2.29
CA HIS A 330 -15.73 -8.52 -1.34
C HIS A 330 -14.34 -8.87 -1.91
N SER A 331 -14.27 -9.44 -3.12
CA SER A 331 -13.01 -9.74 -3.80
C SER A 331 -12.17 -8.49 -4.06
N TRP A 332 -12.78 -7.35 -4.39
CA TRP A 332 -12.09 -6.06 -4.50
C TRP A 332 -11.38 -5.68 -3.19
N ARG A 333 -12.07 -5.83 -2.06
CA ARG A 333 -11.50 -5.52 -0.75
C ARG A 333 -10.41 -6.50 -0.34
N GLU A 334 -10.60 -7.80 -0.55
CA GLU A 334 -9.61 -8.81 -0.19
C GLU A 334 -8.40 -8.78 -1.12
N GLY A 335 -8.55 -8.51 -2.41
CA GLY A 335 -7.41 -8.30 -3.32
C GLY A 335 -6.57 -7.08 -2.92
N ASN A 336 -7.21 -5.96 -2.59
CA ASN A 336 -6.49 -4.79 -2.07
C ASN A 336 -5.86 -5.06 -0.69
N ARG A 337 -6.46 -5.91 0.15
CA ARG A 337 -5.86 -6.36 1.42
C ARG A 337 -4.58 -7.15 1.16
N LEU A 338 -4.64 -8.18 0.31
CA LEU A 338 -3.49 -9.03 0.01
C LEU A 338 -2.32 -8.20 -0.52
N ARG A 339 -2.60 -7.31 -1.48
CA ARG A 339 -1.57 -6.41 -2.02
C ARG A 339 -0.90 -5.54 -0.97
N LEU A 340 -1.67 -4.97 -0.03
CA LEU A 340 -1.08 -4.17 1.05
C LEU A 340 -0.25 -5.03 2.02
N LEU A 341 -0.60 -6.31 2.17
CA LEU A 341 0.12 -7.27 3.02
C LEU A 341 1.31 -7.94 2.33
N GLY A 342 1.61 -7.56 1.08
CA GLY A 342 2.67 -8.18 0.28
C GLY A 342 2.35 -9.59 -0.22
N ILE A 343 1.08 -10.01 -0.18
CA ILE A 343 0.65 -11.30 -0.72
C ILE A 343 0.24 -11.09 -2.18
N VAL A 344 0.88 -11.83 -3.09
CA VAL A 344 0.70 -11.68 -4.52
C VAL A 344 -0.71 -12.11 -4.94
N THR A 345 -1.35 -11.27 -5.75
CA THR A 345 -2.65 -11.48 -6.37
C THR A 345 -2.76 -10.53 -7.57
N PRO A 346 -3.53 -10.85 -8.63
CA PRO A 346 -3.70 -9.94 -9.76
C PRO A 346 -4.27 -8.61 -9.28
N THR A 347 -3.72 -7.50 -9.79
CA THR A 347 -4.11 -6.16 -9.31
C THR A 347 -5.60 -5.93 -9.50
N PRO A 348 -6.36 -5.63 -8.43
CA PRO A 348 -7.74 -5.17 -8.59
C PRO A 348 -7.71 -3.76 -9.17
N LEU A 349 -8.18 -3.62 -10.42
CA LEU A 349 -8.16 -2.35 -11.14
C LEU A 349 -9.49 -1.61 -11.05
N ALA A 350 -10.62 -2.34 -11.10
CA ALA A 350 -11.93 -1.74 -10.92
C ALA A 350 -12.95 -2.70 -10.34
N VAL A 351 -13.95 -2.12 -9.66
CA VAL A 351 -15.16 -2.81 -9.22
C VAL A 351 -16.39 -1.99 -9.59
N ILE A 352 -17.38 -2.67 -10.15
CA ILE A 352 -18.64 -2.08 -10.58
C ILE A 352 -19.78 -2.89 -9.97
N GLU A 353 -20.78 -2.23 -9.42
CA GLU A 353 -21.99 -2.87 -8.90
C GLU A 353 -23.20 -2.04 -9.34
N GLN A 354 -24.11 -2.66 -10.08
CA GLN A 354 -25.38 -2.07 -10.45
C GLN A 354 -26.32 -2.11 -9.25
N ARG A 355 -27.03 -1.01 -8.99
CA ARG A 355 -28.01 -0.92 -7.91
C ARG A 355 -29.29 -0.27 -8.39
N TRP A 356 -30.40 -0.62 -7.76
CA TRP A 356 -31.65 0.12 -7.87
C TRP A 356 -32.10 0.47 -6.45
N CYS A 357 -32.09 1.76 -6.08
CA CYS A 357 -32.45 2.19 -4.71
C CYS A 357 -31.72 1.39 -3.61
N TRP A 358 -30.40 1.24 -3.72
CA TRP A 358 -29.51 0.43 -2.85
C TRP A 358 -29.65 -1.09 -2.96
N LEU A 359 -30.65 -1.59 -3.68
CA LEU A 359 -30.85 -3.00 -3.94
C LEU A 359 -29.79 -3.46 -4.94
N ARG A 360 -28.89 -4.33 -4.48
CA ARG A 360 -27.69 -4.72 -5.24
C ARG A 360 -28.00 -5.74 -6.32
N GLY A 361 -27.58 -5.46 -7.54
CA GLY A 361 -27.77 -6.34 -8.70
C GLY A 361 -26.45 -6.98 -9.14
N ARG A 362 -26.24 -6.93 -10.47
CA ARG A 362 -25.04 -7.45 -11.13
C ARG A 362 -23.80 -6.69 -10.68
N ALA A 363 -22.68 -7.40 -10.53
CA ALA A 363 -21.42 -6.80 -10.15
C ALA A 363 -20.24 -7.39 -10.93
N TYR A 364 -19.22 -6.58 -11.12
CA TYR A 364 -18.03 -6.87 -11.94
C TYR A 364 -16.78 -6.56 -11.13
N LEU A 365 -15.79 -7.44 -11.23
CA LEU A 365 -14.43 -7.19 -10.79
C LEU A 365 -13.53 -7.25 -12.03
N ILE A 366 -12.67 -6.24 -12.19
CA ILE A 366 -11.66 -6.16 -13.24
C ILE A 366 -10.30 -6.22 -12.58
N THR A 367 -9.46 -7.17 -13.01
CA THR A 367 -8.09 -7.32 -12.55
C THR A 367 -7.12 -7.39 -13.71
N ASP A 368 -5.82 -7.24 -13.42
CA ASP A 368 -4.77 -7.71 -14.33
C ASP A 368 -4.99 -9.19 -14.70
N TYR A 369 -4.52 -9.58 -15.87
CA TYR A 369 -4.39 -10.98 -16.25
C TYR A 369 -3.12 -11.60 -15.67
N CYS A 370 -3.24 -12.82 -15.15
CA CYS A 370 -2.10 -13.66 -14.75
C CYS A 370 -1.91 -14.72 -15.83
N ASP A 371 -0.75 -14.70 -16.48
CA ASP A 371 -0.38 -15.52 -17.63
C ASP A 371 0.32 -16.83 -17.25
N GLY A 372 0.69 -17.00 -15.99
CA GLY A 372 1.36 -18.20 -15.49
C GLY A 372 0.48 -19.45 -15.44
N GLN A 373 1.10 -20.57 -15.10
CA GLN A 373 0.41 -21.83 -14.87
C GLN A 373 -0.16 -21.90 -13.45
N ASP A 374 -1.31 -22.55 -13.30
CA ASP A 374 -1.75 -22.96 -11.96
C ASP A 374 -0.82 -24.02 -11.38
N ILE A 375 -0.74 -24.08 -10.04
CA ILE A 375 0.21 -24.97 -9.35
C ILE A 375 0.03 -26.45 -9.69
N ILE A 376 -1.18 -26.90 -10.07
CA ILE A 376 -1.41 -28.30 -10.44
C ILE A 376 -0.70 -28.59 -11.75
N ALA A 377 -0.93 -27.76 -12.77
CA ALA A 377 -0.26 -27.87 -14.05
C ALA A 377 1.27 -27.72 -13.91
N ARG A 378 1.71 -26.74 -13.11
CA ARG A 378 3.14 -26.46 -12.92
C ARG A 378 3.87 -27.60 -12.19
N PHE A 379 3.22 -28.23 -11.21
CA PHE A 379 3.81 -29.33 -10.45
C PHE A 379 3.50 -30.73 -11.01
N GLU A 380 2.84 -30.82 -12.17
CA GLU A 380 2.43 -32.10 -12.76
C GLU A 380 3.62 -33.06 -12.98
N ALA A 381 4.73 -32.55 -13.51
CA ALA A 381 5.95 -33.32 -13.75
C ALA A 381 6.68 -33.75 -12.46
N TYR A 382 6.31 -33.17 -11.32
CA TYR A 382 7.00 -33.38 -10.04
C TYR A 382 6.18 -34.23 -9.06
N LYS A 383 5.15 -34.94 -9.51
CA LYS A 383 4.36 -35.84 -8.62
C LYS A 383 5.23 -36.83 -7.84
N GLN A 384 6.27 -37.35 -8.49
CA GLN A 384 7.24 -38.29 -7.90
C GLN A 384 8.66 -37.72 -7.82
N ALA A 385 8.79 -36.39 -7.88
CA ALA A 385 10.06 -35.69 -7.80
C ALA A 385 9.92 -34.43 -6.93
N THR A 386 11.00 -33.69 -6.75
CA THR A 386 10.98 -32.44 -5.99
C THR A 386 10.81 -31.27 -6.95
N PRO A 387 9.79 -30.41 -6.79
CA PRO A 387 9.69 -29.16 -7.54
C PRO A 387 10.90 -28.24 -7.29
N PRO A 388 11.11 -27.21 -8.14
CA PRO A 388 12.16 -26.23 -7.91
C PRO A 388 12.07 -25.60 -6.51
N GLU A 389 13.19 -25.55 -5.79
CA GLU A 389 13.22 -25.11 -4.38
C GLU A 389 12.77 -23.65 -4.22
N ASN A 390 13.04 -22.78 -5.19
CA ASN A 390 12.55 -21.40 -5.18
C ASN A 390 11.01 -21.31 -5.17
N GLU A 391 10.33 -22.21 -5.88
CA GLU A 391 8.86 -22.27 -5.91
C GLU A 391 8.29 -22.84 -4.61
N LEU A 392 8.98 -23.81 -4.00
CA LEU A 392 8.64 -24.33 -2.67
C LEU A 392 8.82 -23.26 -1.59
N LEU A 393 9.93 -22.52 -1.60
CA LEU A 393 10.17 -21.39 -0.68
C LEU A 393 9.15 -20.27 -0.87
N ALA A 394 8.75 -19.97 -2.10
CA ALA A 394 7.67 -19.02 -2.37
C ALA A 394 6.33 -19.49 -1.77
N LEU A 395 6.07 -20.81 -1.80
CA LEU A 395 4.88 -21.40 -1.20
C LEU A 395 4.92 -21.31 0.33
N ASP A 396 6.06 -21.62 0.93
CA ASP A 396 6.28 -21.49 2.38
C ASP A 396 6.04 -20.06 2.85
N ARG A 397 6.58 -19.07 2.11
CA ARG A 397 6.35 -17.64 2.39
C ARG A 397 4.87 -17.27 2.30
N LEU A 398 4.16 -17.77 1.29
CA LEU A 398 2.72 -17.52 1.14
C LEU A 398 1.94 -18.06 2.35
N PHE A 399 2.17 -19.31 2.75
CA PHE A 399 1.48 -19.91 3.88
C PHE A 399 1.85 -19.24 5.21
N ALA A 400 3.13 -18.88 5.40
CA ALA A 400 3.57 -18.11 6.55
C ALA A 400 2.86 -16.74 6.63
N ALA A 401 2.70 -16.05 5.49
CA ALA A 401 1.97 -14.78 5.44
C ALA A 401 0.47 -14.96 5.77
N LEU A 402 -0.18 -16.00 5.24
CA LEU A 402 -1.58 -16.32 5.55
C LEU A 402 -1.78 -16.62 7.04
N LEU A 403 -0.85 -17.36 7.68
CA LEU A 403 -0.86 -17.63 9.11
C LEU A 403 -0.68 -16.36 9.94
N ARG A 404 0.37 -15.59 9.66
CA ARG A 404 0.71 -14.34 10.34
C ARG A 404 -0.47 -13.36 10.33
N GLU A 405 -1.11 -13.22 9.16
CA GLU A 405 -2.22 -12.29 8.96
C GLU A 405 -3.60 -12.88 9.30
N ARG A 406 -3.64 -14.16 9.69
CA ARG A 406 -4.84 -14.95 10.00
C ARG A 406 -5.88 -14.93 8.87
N ILE A 407 -5.43 -15.18 7.65
CA ILE A 407 -6.25 -15.18 6.44
C ILE A 407 -6.51 -16.61 5.99
N SER A 408 -7.79 -16.95 5.81
CA SER A 408 -8.19 -18.16 5.08
C SER A 408 -8.68 -17.79 3.69
N HIS A 409 -8.35 -18.60 2.69
CA HIS A 409 -8.85 -18.47 1.33
C HIS A 409 -10.32 -18.92 1.22
N GLY A 410 -10.70 -20.00 1.92
CA GLY A 410 -12.05 -20.58 1.91
C GLY A 410 -12.36 -21.47 0.69
N ASP A 411 -11.64 -21.29 -0.41
CA ASP A 411 -11.69 -22.16 -1.60
C ASP A 411 -10.29 -22.61 -2.07
N PHE A 412 -9.37 -22.97 -1.16
CA PHE A 412 -7.96 -23.17 -1.52
C PHE A 412 -7.69 -24.50 -2.28
N LYS A 413 -8.02 -24.52 -3.57
CA LYS A 413 -7.64 -25.57 -4.53
C LYS A 413 -6.49 -25.09 -5.41
N GLY A 414 -5.73 -26.00 -6.02
CA GLY A 414 -4.56 -25.64 -6.82
C GLY A 414 -4.87 -24.71 -7.99
N HIS A 415 -6.03 -24.88 -8.65
CA HIS A 415 -6.50 -23.97 -9.71
C HIS A 415 -6.79 -22.52 -9.28
N ASN A 416 -6.63 -22.17 -8.00
CA ASN A 416 -6.73 -20.79 -7.51
C ASN A 416 -5.36 -20.20 -7.14
N LEU A 417 -4.26 -20.89 -7.46
CA LEU A 417 -2.89 -20.48 -7.17
C LEU A 417 -2.04 -20.55 -8.44
N PHE A 418 -1.59 -19.40 -8.92
CA PHE A 418 -0.86 -19.27 -10.18
C PHE A 418 0.56 -18.80 -9.93
N TRP A 419 1.52 -19.30 -10.69
CA TRP A 419 2.88 -18.78 -10.64
C TRP A 419 2.99 -17.44 -11.37
N ASP A 420 3.39 -16.38 -10.70
CA ASP A 420 3.66 -15.09 -11.32
C ASP A 420 5.15 -15.01 -11.69
N GLU A 421 5.45 -15.19 -12.98
CA GLU A 421 6.84 -15.19 -13.49
C GLU A 421 7.54 -13.84 -13.25
N LYS A 422 6.79 -12.73 -13.24
CA LYS A 422 7.36 -11.39 -13.06
C LYS A 422 7.77 -11.15 -11.61
N GLN A 423 7.04 -11.73 -10.67
CA GLN A 423 7.28 -11.59 -9.24
C GLN A 423 8.07 -12.76 -8.65
N GLY A 424 8.20 -13.88 -9.37
CA GLY A 424 8.82 -15.10 -8.86
C GLY A 424 8.08 -15.64 -7.63
N ALA A 425 6.74 -15.58 -7.64
CA ALA A 425 5.93 -15.86 -6.47
C ALA A 425 4.55 -16.44 -6.83
N TRP A 426 3.90 -17.09 -5.86
CA TRP A 426 2.56 -17.63 -6.03
C TRP A 426 1.47 -16.56 -5.83
N SER A 427 0.65 -16.37 -6.86
CA SER A 427 -0.45 -15.42 -6.96
C SER A 427 -1.79 -16.06 -6.67
N LEU A 428 -2.51 -15.55 -5.66
CA LEU A 428 -3.84 -16.02 -5.29
C LEU A 428 -4.93 -15.38 -6.16
N ILE A 429 -5.86 -16.19 -6.65
CA ILE A 429 -7.06 -15.73 -7.36
C ILE A 429 -8.35 -16.26 -6.71
N ASP A 430 -9.50 -15.83 -7.20
CA ASP A 430 -10.83 -16.22 -6.68
C ASP A 430 -11.05 -15.92 -5.18
N LEU A 431 -10.88 -14.64 -4.83
CA LEU A 431 -10.92 -14.16 -3.45
C LEU A 431 -12.35 -13.94 -2.89
N ASP A 432 -13.39 -14.52 -3.50
CA ASP A 432 -14.78 -14.23 -3.13
C ASP A 432 -15.23 -14.92 -1.82
N ALA A 433 -14.50 -15.96 -1.39
CA ALA A 433 -14.70 -16.68 -0.14
C ALA A 433 -13.69 -16.32 0.97
N MET A 434 -12.64 -15.56 0.64
CA MET A 434 -11.51 -15.25 1.51
C MET A 434 -11.92 -14.49 2.77
N ARG A 435 -11.27 -14.74 3.90
CA ARG A 435 -11.58 -14.07 5.18
C ARG A 435 -10.34 -13.81 6.00
N GLN A 436 -10.21 -12.58 6.50
CA GLN A 436 -9.34 -12.29 7.63
C GLN A 436 -10.08 -12.55 8.95
N HIS A 437 -9.46 -13.34 9.83
CA HIS A 437 -10.02 -13.76 11.10
C HIS A 437 -9.53 -12.90 12.26
N ARG A 438 -10.46 -12.44 13.11
CA ARG A 438 -10.11 -11.66 14.32
C ARG A 438 -9.61 -12.54 15.47
N ASN A 439 -10.12 -13.76 15.58
CA ASN A 439 -9.81 -14.68 16.67
C ASN A 439 -9.07 -15.92 16.14
N ALA A 440 -8.16 -16.43 16.96
CA ALA A 440 -7.34 -17.59 16.61
C ALA A 440 -8.19 -18.85 16.38
N ARG A 441 -9.20 -19.11 17.22
CA ARG A 441 -10.03 -20.33 17.12
C ARG A 441 -10.75 -20.48 15.78
N SER A 442 -11.35 -19.41 15.26
CA SER A 442 -12.02 -19.43 13.95
C SER A 442 -11.01 -19.55 12.81
N PHE A 443 -9.82 -18.97 12.98
CA PHE A 443 -8.75 -19.06 11.99
C PHE A 443 -8.22 -20.50 11.89
N VAL A 444 -7.87 -21.12 13.01
CA VAL A 444 -7.32 -22.49 13.08
C VAL A 444 -8.16 -23.47 12.26
N ARG A 445 -9.49 -23.48 12.49
CA ARG A 445 -10.42 -24.37 11.77
C ARG A 445 -10.56 -24.03 10.28
N ALA A 446 -10.42 -22.76 9.90
CA ALA A 446 -10.51 -22.35 8.51
C ALA A 446 -9.22 -22.69 7.75
N TYR A 447 -8.07 -22.40 8.36
CA TYR A 447 -6.75 -22.74 7.84
C TYR A 447 -6.57 -24.25 7.65
N ALA A 448 -6.92 -25.06 8.65
CA ALA A 448 -6.81 -26.52 8.54
C ALA A 448 -7.62 -27.08 7.36
N ARG A 449 -8.81 -26.52 7.11
CA ARG A 449 -9.64 -26.89 5.94
C ARG A 449 -9.02 -26.45 4.63
N ASP A 450 -8.43 -25.25 4.57
CA ASP A 450 -7.74 -24.77 3.39
C ASP A 450 -6.48 -25.59 3.09
N ARG A 451 -5.64 -25.85 4.08
CA ARG A 451 -4.45 -26.73 3.96
C ARG A 451 -4.83 -28.13 3.49
N ALA A 452 -5.81 -28.77 4.12
CA ALA A 452 -6.28 -30.08 3.70
C ALA A 452 -6.84 -30.06 2.26
N ARG A 453 -7.57 -29.00 1.89
CA ARG A 453 -8.09 -28.85 0.53
C ARG A 453 -7.00 -28.62 -0.51
N PHE A 454 -5.94 -27.92 -0.13
CA PHE A 454 -4.77 -27.70 -0.97
C PHE A 454 -3.98 -29.00 -1.18
N LEU A 455 -3.76 -29.81 -0.13
CA LEU A 455 -3.06 -31.09 -0.27
C LEU A 455 -3.85 -32.12 -1.10
N ARG A 456 -5.19 -32.07 -1.08
CA ARG A 456 -6.06 -32.93 -1.89
C ARG A 456 -5.91 -32.78 -3.41
N ASN A 457 -5.11 -31.83 -3.90
CA ASN A 457 -4.84 -31.73 -5.34
C ASN A 457 -3.91 -32.87 -5.84
N TRP A 458 -3.22 -33.57 -4.93
CA TRP A 458 -2.31 -34.67 -5.27
C TRP A 458 -2.60 -35.95 -4.47
N PRO A 459 -2.34 -37.15 -5.04
CA PRO A 459 -2.48 -38.42 -4.34
C PRO A 459 -1.65 -38.48 -3.06
N VAL A 460 -2.18 -39.04 -1.98
CA VAL A 460 -1.56 -39.06 -0.63
C VAL A 460 -0.23 -39.84 -0.62
N ASP A 461 -0.11 -40.83 -1.50
CA ASP A 461 1.05 -41.68 -1.70
C ASP A 461 2.13 -41.06 -2.60
N SER A 462 1.86 -39.90 -3.22
CA SER A 462 2.85 -39.21 -4.05
C SER A 462 3.93 -38.52 -3.22
N ALA A 463 5.17 -38.55 -3.70
CA ALA A 463 6.30 -37.86 -3.05
C ALA A 463 6.01 -36.36 -2.85
N LEU A 464 5.37 -35.72 -3.83
CA LEU A 464 4.97 -34.32 -3.76
C LEU A 464 3.98 -34.04 -2.62
N HIS A 465 2.97 -34.89 -2.43
CA HIS A 465 2.01 -34.70 -1.34
C HIS A 465 2.70 -34.77 0.02
N GLN A 466 3.55 -35.78 0.23
CA GLN A 466 4.27 -35.96 1.48
C GLN A 466 5.22 -34.79 1.77
N LEU A 467 5.96 -34.33 0.74
CA LEU A 467 6.82 -33.16 0.84
C LEU A 467 6.02 -31.90 1.25
N LEU A 468 4.91 -31.62 0.57
CA LEU A 468 4.08 -30.46 0.87
C LEU A 468 3.41 -30.57 2.24
N ASP A 469 2.96 -31.75 2.65
CA ASP A 469 2.39 -31.95 3.98
C ASP A 469 3.43 -31.71 5.09
N GLN A 470 4.68 -32.09 4.88
CA GLN A 470 5.76 -31.82 5.83
C GLN A 470 6.14 -30.33 5.89
N ARG A 471 6.26 -29.66 4.73
CA ARG A 471 6.67 -28.25 4.67
C ARG A 471 5.59 -27.27 5.14
N LEU A 472 4.34 -27.52 4.74
CA LEU A 472 3.27 -26.57 4.98
C LEU A 472 2.91 -26.50 6.46
N PRO A 473 3.00 -25.31 7.09
CA PRO A 473 2.91 -25.19 8.53
C PRO A 473 1.59 -25.70 9.07
N GLN A 474 1.65 -26.46 10.16
CA GLN A 474 0.47 -26.93 10.87
C GLN A 474 0.12 -25.93 11.98
N VAL A 475 -1.17 -25.81 12.30
CA VAL A 475 -1.58 -24.97 13.44
C VAL A 475 -1.55 -25.84 14.70
N PRO A 476 -0.91 -25.41 15.80
CA PRO A 476 -0.88 -26.18 17.05
C PRO A 476 -2.30 -26.62 17.47
N GLY A 477 -2.47 -27.91 17.75
CA GLY A 477 -3.73 -28.50 18.19
C GLY A 477 -4.72 -28.91 17.08
N THR A 478 -4.25 -29.17 15.85
CA THR A 478 -5.09 -29.63 14.72
C THR A 478 -4.79 -31.03 14.20
N CYS A 479 -3.98 -31.83 14.91
CA CYS A 479 -3.80 -33.24 14.57
C CYS A 479 -5.17 -33.95 14.60
N PRO A 480 -5.49 -34.80 13.60
CA PRO A 480 -6.40 -35.89 13.86
C PRO A 480 -5.71 -36.81 14.87
N ASN A 481 -6.40 -37.13 15.97
CA ASN A 481 -6.04 -38.33 16.72
C ASN A 481 -6.22 -39.57 15.85
#